data_AF-F2K8A9-F1
#
_entry.id   AF-F2K8A9-F1
#
_cell.length_a   1.000
_cell.length_b   1.000
_cell.length_c   1.000
_cell.angle_alpha   90.00
_cell.angle_beta   90.00
_cell.angle_gamma   90.00
#
_symmetry.space_group_name_H-M   'P 1'
#
loop_
_entity.id
_entity.type
_entity.pdbx_description
1 polymer ?
#
loop_
_entity_poly.entity_id
_entity_poly.type
_entity_poly.pdbx_seq_one_letter_code
_entity_poly.pdbx_strand_id
1 'polypeptide(L)'
;MIQCKRAYETASAEDGVRVLVDRLWPRNCRKDALAIAQWLPEVGPSYELRKAFKAGAVSFAEFSVAYRRELAARPEHWWKLVDIARDGTLTLVYAAKSTVENNAVVLAQWLEDEVEKRAEGSSPVCYLSEFPEL
;
A
#
# COMPACT_ATOMS: atom_id res chain seq x y z
N MET A 1 -11.48 -0.94 4.43
CA MET A 1 -11.33 -0.13 3.19
C MET A 1 -9.92 0.39 3.14
N ILE A 2 -9.21 0.28 2.00
CA ILE A 2 -7.82 0.75 1.89
C ILE A 2 -7.76 1.91 0.89
N GLN A 3 -7.12 3.01 1.29
CA GLN A 3 -7.00 4.22 0.48
C GLN A 3 -5.54 4.66 0.39
N CYS A 4 -5.20 5.36 -0.68
CA CYS A 4 -3.87 5.95 -0.87
C CYS A 4 -3.99 7.47 -0.90
N LYS A 5 -3.18 8.16 -0.09
CA LYS A 5 -3.20 9.62 -0.01
C LYS A 5 -1.80 10.20 0.05
N ARG A 6 -1.57 11.33 -0.61
CA ARG A 6 -0.25 11.96 -0.57
C ARG A 6 -0.04 12.60 0.79
N ALA A 7 1.22 12.62 1.22
CA ALA A 7 1.63 13.36 2.40
C ALA A 7 1.28 14.87 2.29
N TYR A 8 1.27 15.42 1.08
CA TYR A 8 0.95 16.84 0.89
C TYR A 8 -0.55 17.14 0.93
N GLU A 9 -1.41 16.11 1.05
CA GLU A 9 -2.86 16.27 1.14
C GLU A 9 -3.32 16.32 2.59
N THR A 10 -4.25 17.23 2.86
CA THR A 10 -4.83 17.46 4.19
C THR A 10 -5.52 16.19 4.71
N ALA A 11 -5.32 15.89 5.99
CA ALA A 11 -6.03 14.81 6.66
C ALA A 11 -7.55 15.08 6.69
N SER A 12 -8.34 14.08 6.34
CA SER A 12 -9.80 14.05 6.45
C SER A 12 -10.19 13.10 7.59
N ALA A 13 -11.34 13.34 8.21
CA ALA A 13 -11.94 12.43 9.18
C ALA A 13 -12.28 11.05 8.55
N GLU A 14 -12.46 11.00 7.23
CA GLU A 14 -12.74 9.77 6.49
C GLU A 14 -11.49 8.90 6.27
N ASP A 15 -10.29 9.44 6.50
CA ASP A 15 -9.03 8.73 6.23
C ASP A 15 -8.77 7.58 7.23
N GLY A 16 -9.53 7.52 8.33
CA GLY A 16 -9.34 6.53 9.40
C GLY A 16 -7.90 6.52 9.92
N VAL A 17 -7.25 5.36 9.90
CA VAL A 17 -5.87 5.20 10.35
C VAL A 17 -4.90 5.55 9.23
N ARG A 18 -4.16 6.66 9.40
CA ARG A 18 -3.16 7.12 8.43
C ARG A 18 -1.78 6.54 8.75
N VAL A 19 -1.23 5.75 7.82
CA VAL A 19 0.09 5.11 7.97
C VAL A 19 1.04 5.56 6.88
N LEU A 20 2.18 6.13 7.25
CA LEU A 20 3.24 6.47 6.29
C LEU A 20 3.99 5.20 5.89
N VAL A 21 3.99 4.88 4.61
CA VAL A 21 4.59 3.65 4.05
C VAL A 21 5.88 3.90 3.26
N ASP A 22 6.32 5.16 3.20
CA ASP A 22 7.59 5.52 2.60
C ASP A 22 8.75 5.39 3.58
N ARG A 23 9.87 4.84 3.11
CA ARG A 23 11.14 4.80 3.86
C ARG A 23 11.65 6.16 4.28
N LEU A 24 11.31 7.20 3.51
CA LEU A 24 11.75 8.56 3.78
C LEU A 24 10.57 9.41 4.21
N TRP A 25 10.79 10.19 5.26
CA TRP A 25 9.84 11.20 5.65
C TRP A 25 9.69 12.27 4.54
N PRO A 26 8.46 12.67 4.18
CA PRO A 26 8.21 13.74 3.21
C PRO A 26 8.88 15.05 3.65
N ARG A 27 9.63 15.67 2.74
CA ARG A 27 10.29 16.96 3.03
C ARG A 27 9.24 18.04 3.24
N ASN A 28 9.53 18.95 4.17
CA ASN A 28 8.67 20.10 4.51
C ASN A 28 7.31 19.75 5.15
N CYS A 29 7.11 18.52 5.62
CA CYS A 29 5.89 18.12 6.33
C CYS A 29 6.17 17.89 7.82
N ARG A 30 5.39 18.52 8.71
CA ARG A 30 5.44 18.29 10.16
C ARG A 30 4.63 17.03 10.51
N LYS A 31 5.06 16.29 11.54
CA LYS A 31 4.35 15.10 12.06
C LYS A 31 2.89 15.41 12.39
N ASP A 32 2.66 16.51 13.07
CA ASP A 32 1.32 16.95 13.48
C ASP A 32 0.43 17.31 12.28
N ALA A 33 1.00 17.92 11.24
CA ALA A 33 0.25 18.33 10.05
C ALA A 33 -0.21 17.13 9.20
N LEU A 34 0.54 16.03 9.24
CA LEU A 34 0.22 14.83 8.46
C LEU A 34 -0.77 13.90 9.15
N ALA A 35 -1.00 14.08 10.46
CA ALA A 35 -1.80 13.20 11.30
C ALA A 35 -1.46 11.71 11.10
N ILE A 36 -0.16 11.39 11.04
CA ILE A 36 0.30 10.00 10.86
C ILE A 36 0.16 9.27 12.19
N ALA A 37 -0.69 8.25 12.22
CA ALA A 37 -0.84 7.36 13.37
C ALA A 37 0.39 6.46 13.53
N GLN A 38 0.93 5.96 12.40
CA GLN A 38 2.10 5.09 12.41
C GLN A 38 3.01 5.33 11.20
N TRP A 39 4.33 5.20 11.39
CA TRP A 39 5.30 5.22 10.29
C TRP A 39 5.93 3.84 10.16
N LEU A 40 5.70 3.21 9.01
CA LEU A 40 6.23 1.89 8.67
C LEU A 40 7.19 2.04 7.48
N PRO A 41 8.43 2.51 7.69
CA PRO A 41 9.39 2.61 6.59
C PRO A 41 9.77 1.24 6.02
N GLU A 42 9.72 0.19 6.84
CA GLU A 42 10.13 -1.17 6.48
C GLU A 42 9.23 -1.83 5.42
N VAL A 43 7.97 -1.39 5.31
CA VAL A 43 7.05 -1.91 4.28
C VAL A 43 7.37 -1.36 2.90
N GLY A 44 8.00 -0.18 2.82
CA GLY A 44 8.34 0.47 1.56
C GLY A 44 9.40 -0.30 0.77
N PRO A 45 9.45 -0.08 -0.56
CA PRO A 45 10.36 -0.81 -1.45
C PRO A 45 11.82 -0.57 -1.09
N SER A 46 12.67 -1.54 -1.42
CA SER A 46 14.12 -1.40 -1.27
C SER A 46 14.67 -0.16 -2.00
N TYR A 47 15.82 0.31 -1.52
CA TYR A 47 16.50 1.45 -2.12
C TYR A 47 16.83 1.22 -3.59
N GLU A 48 17.33 0.04 -3.94
CA GLU A 48 17.68 -0.35 -5.31
C GLU A 48 16.45 -0.37 -6.22
N LEU A 49 15.36 -0.99 -5.77
CA LEU A 49 14.13 -1.06 -6.56
C LEU A 49 13.52 0.32 -6.80
N ARG A 50 13.49 1.16 -5.76
CA ARG A 50 13.04 2.55 -5.87
C ARG A 50 13.94 3.36 -6.80
N LYS A 51 15.25 3.14 -6.76
CA LYS A 51 16.23 3.84 -7.61
C LYS A 51 16.05 3.44 -9.08
N ALA A 52 15.89 2.16 -9.37
CA ALA A 52 15.64 1.65 -10.72
C ALA A 52 14.36 2.25 -11.31
N PHE A 53 13.26 2.27 -10.55
CA PHE A 53 12.00 2.86 -11.01
C PHE A 53 12.11 4.38 -11.22
N LYS A 54 12.75 5.10 -10.30
CA LYS A 54 12.99 6.55 -10.46
C LYS A 54 13.91 6.90 -11.63
N ALA A 55 14.83 6.01 -11.98
CA ALA A 55 15.71 6.18 -13.13
C ALA A 55 15.02 5.81 -14.46
N GLY A 56 13.79 5.29 -14.43
CA GLY A 56 13.10 4.77 -15.61
C GLY A 56 13.74 3.49 -16.17
N ALA A 57 14.59 2.82 -15.39
CA ALA A 57 15.28 1.60 -15.79
C ALA A 57 14.36 0.37 -15.76
N VAL A 58 13.26 0.44 -15.01
CA VAL A 58 12.22 -0.59 -14.93
C VAL A 58 10.85 0.05 -15.13
N SER A 59 9.95 -0.67 -15.78
CA SER A 59 8.55 -0.26 -15.90
C SER A 59 7.82 -0.35 -14.56
N PHE A 60 6.66 0.31 -14.43
CA PHE A 60 5.82 0.19 -13.24
C PHE A 60 5.35 -1.26 -13.00
N ALA A 61 5.12 -2.03 -14.07
CA ALA A 61 4.74 -3.44 -13.98
C ALA A 61 5.87 -4.28 -13.35
N GLU A 62 7.10 -4.13 -13.83
CA GLU A 62 8.27 -4.82 -13.27
C GLU A 62 8.55 -4.38 -11.83
N PHE A 63 8.44 -3.09 -11.56
CA PHE A 63 8.53 -2.55 -10.21
C PHE A 63 7.50 -3.19 -9.27
N SER A 64 6.24 -3.31 -9.74
CA SER A 64 5.15 -3.90 -8.96
C SER A 64 5.42 -5.37 -8.63
N VAL A 65 5.88 -6.15 -9.62
CA VAL A 65 6.23 -7.57 -9.43
C VAL A 65 7.39 -7.71 -8.44
N ALA A 66 8.47 -6.94 -8.62
CA ALA A 66 9.62 -6.98 -7.73
C ALA A 66 9.25 -6.55 -6.30
N TYR A 67 8.43 -5.51 -6.16
CA TYR A 67 8.01 -5.02 -4.85
C TYR A 67 7.09 -6.02 -4.13
N ARG A 68 6.15 -6.65 -4.84
CA ARG A 68 5.32 -7.73 -4.28
C ARG A 68 6.16 -8.91 -3.78
N ARG A 69 7.27 -9.25 -4.46
CA ARG A 69 8.20 -10.27 -3.97
C ARG A 69 8.91 -9.85 -2.68
N GLU A 70 9.28 -8.58 -2.55
CA GLU A 70 9.85 -8.05 -1.29
C GLU A 70 8.83 -8.09 -0.13
N LEU A 71 7.56 -7.79 -0.42
CA LEU A 71 6.47 -7.87 0.54
C LEU A 71 6.24 -9.33 0.98
N ALA A 72 6.13 -10.26 0.03
CA ALA A 72 5.95 -11.69 0.31
C ALA A 72 7.07 -12.27 1.18
N ALA A 73 8.31 -11.80 1.00
CA ALA A 73 9.46 -12.25 1.78
C ALA A 73 9.47 -11.71 3.22
N ARG A 74 8.76 -10.61 3.52
CA ARG A 74 8.78 -9.92 4.82
C ARG A 74 7.38 -9.61 5.34
N PRO A 75 6.60 -10.65 5.69
CA PRO A 75 5.21 -10.50 6.06
C PRO A 75 4.98 -9.76 7.39
N GLU A 76 5.97 -9.77 8.28
CA GLU A 76 5.95 -9.07 9.56
C GLU A 76 5.74 -7.55 9.44
N HIS A 77 6.15 -6.94 8.32
CA HIS A 77 6.08 -5.49 8.12
C HIS A 77 4.69 -4.99 7.71
N TRP A 78 3.88 -5.85 7.09
CA TRP A 78 2.55 -5.48 6.57
C TRP A 78 1.38 -6.20 7.25
N TRP A 79 1.61 -7.23 8.08
CA TRP A 79 0.53 -7.90 8.81
C TRP A 79 -0.34 -6.93 9.63
N LYS A 80 0.28 -5.98 10.33
CA LYS A 80 -0.45 -4.97 11.11
C LYS A 80 -1.35 -4.09 10.24
N LEU A 81 -0.95 -3.82 9.00
CA LEU A 81 -1.77 -3.04 8.06
C LEU A 81 -3.04 -3.81 7.66
N VAL A 82 -2.92 -5.13 7.48
CA VAL A 82 -4.08 -6.00 7.22
C VAL A 82 -5.05 -5.97 8.39
N ASP A 83 -4.57 -6.08 9.64
CA ASP A 83 -5.43 -5.98 10.82
C ASP A 83 -6.15 -4.62 10.89
N ILE A 84 -5.43 -3.51 10.66
CA ILE A 84 -6.01 -2.17 10.63
C ILE A 84 -7.06 -2.04 9.51
N ALA A 85 -6.77 -2.58 8.32
CA ALA A 85 -7.68 -2.52 7.17
C ALA A 85 -8.96 -3.35 7.36
N ARG A 86 -8.91 -4.39 8.21
CA ARG A 86 -10.08 -5.19 8.61
C ARG A 86 -10.93 -4.49 9.67
N ASP A 87 -10.31 -3.75 10.57
CA ASP A 87 -10.99 -3.02 11.64
C ASP A 87 -11.68 -1.74 11.13
N GLY A 88 -11.17 -1.14 10.04
CA GLY A 88 -11.81 0.03 9.45
C GLY A 88 -11.16 0.57 8.17
N THR A 89 -11.05 1.91 8.08
CA THR A 89 -10.40 2.60 6.96
C THR A 89 -8.91 2.75 7.24
N LEU A 90 -8.08 2.21 6.34
CA LEU A 90 -6.64 2.38 6.35
C LEU A 90 -6.24 3.32 5.21
N THR A 91 -5.59 4.43 5.55
CA THR A 91 -5.01 5.37 4.57
C THR A 91 -3.50 5.22 4.50
N LEU A 92 -2.99 4.71 3.39
CA LEU A 92 -1.57 4.63 3.08
C LEU A 92 -1.07 5.98 2.60
N VAL A 93 -0.23 6.62 3.41
CA VAL A 93 0.36 7.91 3.11
C VAL A 93 1.70 7.73 2.40
N TYR A 94 1.88 8.43 1.27
CA TYR A 94 3.10 8.38 0.46
C TYR A 94 3.59 9.77 0.04
N ALA A 95 4.89 9.90 -0.23
CA ALA A 95 5.56 11.14 -0.61
C ALA A 95 5.90 11.20 -2.12
N ALA A 96 5.61 10.15 -2.88
CA ALA A 96 5.81 10.13 -4.33
C ALA A 96 5.05 11.26 -5.04
N LYS A 97 5.61 11.72 -6.17
CA LYS A 97 5.00 12.78 -6.99
C LYS A 97 3.83 12.23 -7.82
N SER A 98 3.97 11.00 -8.33
CA SER A 98 2.96 10.32 -9.13
C SER A 98 1.85 9.75 -8.26
N THR A 99 0.60 10.05 -8.59
CA THR A 99 -0.59 9.53 -7.91
C THR A 99 -1.02 8.16 -8.43
N VAL A 100 -0.69 7.85 -9.68
CA VAL A 100 -1.10 6.61 -10.36
C VAL A 100 -0.06 5.51 -10.19
N GLU A 101 1.21 5.84 -10.40
CA GLU A 101 2.32 4.88 -10.34
C GLU A 101 3.19 5.16 -9.11
N ASN A 102 2.83 4.55 -7.99
CA ASN A 102 3.60 4.66 -6.75
C ASN A 102 3.55 3.36 -5.93
N ASN A 103 4.43 3.28 -4.94
CA ASN A 103 4.54 2.15 -4.04
C ASN A 103 3.31 1.96 -3.14
N ALA A 104 2.59 3.03 -2.78
CA ALA A 104 1.39 2.90 -1.96
C ALA A 104 0.26 2.21 -2.73
N VAL A 105 0.10 2.48 -4.02
CA VAL A 105 -0.89 1.79 -4.88
C VAL A 105 -0.61 0.29 -4.94
N VAL A 106 0.66 -0.10 -5.16
CA VAL A 106 1.03 -1.53 -5.18
C VAL A 106 0.81 -2.18 -3.82
N LEU A 107 1.13 -1.47 -2.74
CA LEU A 107 0.92 -1.96 -1.38
C LEU A 107 -0.58 -2.07 -1.04
N ALA A 108 -1.41 -1.11 -1.47
CA ALA A 108 -2.85 -1.17 -1.27
C ALA A 108 -3.45 -2.41 -1.92
N GLN A 109 -3.14 -2.65 -3.19
CA GLN A 109 -3.58 -3.86 -3.90
C GLN A 109 -3.11 -5.14 -3.20
N TRP A 110 -1.85 -5.18 -2.77
CA TRP A 110 -1.33 -6.33 -2.01
C TRP A 110 -2.10 -6.57 -0.71
N LEU A 111 -2.38 -5.50 0.04
CA LEU A 111 -3.12 -5.60 1.30
C LEU A 111 -4.59 -5.99 1.07
N GLU A 112 -5.22 -5.50 0.00
CA GLU A 112 -6.57 -5.91 -0.39
C GLU A 112 -6.62 -7.41 -0.69
N ASP A 113 -5.69 -7.92 -1.51
CA ASP A 113 -5.55 -9.35 -1.81
C ASP A 113 -5.35 -10.16 -0.51
N GLU A 114 -4.54 -9.69 0.44
CA GLU A 114 -4.28 -10.38 1.70
C GLU A 114 -5.44 -10.30 2.70
N VAL A 115 -6.21 -9.21 2.71
CA VAL A 115 -7.45 -9.09 3.48
C VAL A 115 -8.49 -10.07 2.94
N GLU A 116 -8.64 -10.14 1.62
CA GLU A 116 -9.56 -11.07 0.94
C GLU A 116 -9.18 -12.52 1.25
N LYS A 117 -7.94 -12.96 0.98
CA LYS A 117 -7.48 -14.32 1.29
C LYS A 117 -7.72 -14.74 2.75
N ARG A 118 -7.58 -13.80 3.69
CA ARG A 118 -7.84 -14.05 5.12
C ARG A 118 -9.33 -14.06 5.48
N ALA A 119 -10.17 -13.43 4.67
CA ALA A 119 -11.62 -13.57 4.76
C ALA A 119 -12.08 -14.93 4.17
N GLU A 120 -11.48 -15.35 3.05
CA GLU A 120 -11.75 -16.63 2.38
C GLU A 120 -11.27 -17.87 3.18
N GLY A 121 -10.27 -17.70 4.05
CA GLY A 121 -9.90 -18.70 5.06
C GLY A 121 -11.02 -19.06 6.04
N SER A 122 -12.18 -18.38 5.97
CA SER A 122 -13.40 -18.69 6.72
C SER A 122 -14.53 -19.34 5.88
N SER A 123 -14.36 -19.57 4.57
CA SER A 123 -15.14 -20.50 3.71
C SER A 123 -14.89 -20.19 2.22
N PRO A 124 -14.97 -21.20 1.33
CA PRO A 124 -14.35 -21.18 0.01
C PRO A 124 -15.05 -20.16 -0.90
N VAL A 125 -14.26 -19.29 -1.53
CA VAL A 125 -14.77 -18.43 -2.58
C VAL A 125 -14.99 -19.23 -3.84
N CYS A 126 -16.28 -19.33 -4.18
CA CYS A 126 -16.75 -19.42 -5.55
C CYS A 126 -16.21 -18.21 -6.31
N TYR A 127 -15.05 -18.32 -6.95
CA TYR A 127 -14.76 -17.46 -8.08
C TYR A 127 -15.71 -17.89 -9.21
N LEU A 128 -16.72 -17.05 -9.40
CA LEU A 128 -17.49 -16.87 -10.63
C LEU A 128 -16.72 -17.32 -11.88
N SER A 129 -17.28 -18.31 -12.57
CA SER A 129 -17.11 -18.45 -14.02
C SER A 129 -18.45 -18.17 -14.69
N GLU A 130 -19.00 -16.97 -14.47
CA GLU A 130 -19.95 -16.41 -15.44
C GLU A 130 -19.14 -15.89 -16.63
N PHE A 131 -18.87 -16.78 -17.59
CA PHE A 131 -18.54 -16.37 -18.95
C PHE A 131 -19.85 -16.22 -19.72
N PRO A 132 -20.12 -15.05 -20.34
CA PRO A 132 -21.34 -14.86 -21.12
C PRO A 132 -21.27 -15.56 -22.49
N GLU A 133 -22.44 -16.11 -22.84
CA GLU A 133 -23.02 -16.45 -24.15
C GLU A 133 -22.27 -17.36 -25.14
N LEU A 134 -22.92 -18.49 -25.46
CA LEU A 134 -23.44 -18.83 -26.81
C LEU A 134 -24.67 -19.74 -26.69
#